data_AF-A0A961WLJ6-F1
#
_entry.id   AF-A0A961WLJ6-F1
#
_cell.length_a   1.000
_cell.length_b   1.000
_cell.length_c   1.000
_cell.angle_alpha   90.00
_cell.angle_beta   90.00
_cell.angle_gamma   90.00
#
_symmetry.space_group_name_H-M   'P 1'
#
loop_
_entity.id
_entity.type
_entity.pdbx_description
1 polymer ?
#
loop_
_entity_poly.entity_id
_entity_poly.type
_entity_poly.pdbx_seq_one_letter_code
_entity_poly.pdbx_strand_id
1 'polypeptide(L)'
;MSSIFDGKEFIFNAVTDFHQRNVQITSLKGGGFVATWQSTNGDGDTNGYTGVVARIWNPKTGFGDEFVVNQTIAGSQADPEVIQLKDNRLLFGWESAAPGDVYGYTAYARVFSKTGTALHDEVQISSLDGQGGFNIEFDQLSNGMIVGSWYNRHYTGSAYSGTHQIAYFDPDNIAGATTTGFSADNASGARDIGADVLALADGTYVVNAINNNSPYYEDVFYHFDASGGTISGPDRASQLLAQTYEDSDPDAAQLSGGRVVMVWDTGISLGEIRMQIFKSDLTPIGTTQQVGKVGVNAVDPAIAATPDGGFVVVYNANSTITMVRYDRLGEKVGGPYAVSQHLEKGNGFPEVETLSDGSIAVTWTRFTNDNYTDVFGRLLKPALYGSNSKDTLTDQVGANWIDGRNGADILKGLGGNDTIFGDRGDDKIYGGGGKDRLAGEKGNDLLVGGKSRDVFVFAKKDGHDVVQDFTPRSDKIDLSAFHFKNKSAALAEFNDAGGQHNHLAKFSHAQTVVTFKGVDLHDITSHDLII
;
A
#
# COMPACT_ATOMS: atom_id res chain seq x y z
N MET A 1 10.83 -26.06 7.84
CA MET A 1 9.75 -25.42 7.06
C MET A 1 9.97 -23.92 7.14
N SER A 2 9.92 -23.25 5.98
CA SER A 2 10.56 -21.98 5.64
C SER A 2 10.41 -20.83 6.66
N SER A 3 11.55 -20.26 7.06
CA SER A 3 11.79 -19.30 8.15
C SER A 3 11.60 -17.82 7.76
N ILE A 4 10.65 -17.52 6.89
CA ILE A 4 10.41 -16.17 6.35
C ILE A 4 9.34 -15.38 7.15
N PHE A 5 8.84 -15.91 8.30
CA PHE A 5 7.62 -15.43 8.97
C PHE A 5 7.73 -14.89 10.40
N ASP A 6 8.89 -14.39 10.83
CA ASP A 6 8.96 -13.58 12.06
C ASP A 6 8.75 -12.08 11.73
N GLY A 7 8.05 -11.76 10.63
CA GLY A 7 7.99 -10.39 10.10
C GLY A 7 9.37 -9.86 9.72
N LYS A 8 10.25 -10.67 9.12
CA LYS A 8 11.56 -10.23 8.62
C LYS A 8 11.46 -9.89 7.13
N GLU A 9 12.32 -8.99 6.68
CA GLU A 9 12.51 -8.74 5.25
C GLU A 9 13.15 -9.95 4.56
N PHE A 10 12.81 -10.18 3.30
CA PHE A 10 13.41 -11.22 2.45
C PHE A 10 13.62 -10.68 1.04
N ILE A 11 14.55 -11.29 0.30
CA ILE A 11 14.67 -11.09 -1.15
C ILE A 11 13.67 -12.03 -1.81
N PHE A 12 12.81 -11.48 -2.67
CA PHE A 12 11.78 -12.24 -3.39
C PHE A 12 12.34 -12.90 -4.64
N ASN A 13 13.20 -12.20 -5.39
CA ASN A 13 13.88 -12.76 -6.54
C ASN A 13 15.00 -13.74 -6.15
N ALA A 14 15.31 -14.71 -7.01
CA ALA A 14 16.40 -15.65 -6.92
C ALA A 14 17.63 -15.18 -7.70
N VAL A 15 17.43 -14.47 -8.82
CA VAL A 15 18.52 -13.88 -9.63
C VAL A 15 18.89 -12.49 -9.11
N THR A 16 20.11 -12.31 -8.58
CA THR A 16 20.55 -11.05 -7.94
C THR A 16 21.67 -10.31 -8.67
N ASP A 17 22.14 -10.82 -9.80
CA ASP A 17 23.28 -10.24 -10.56
C ASP A 17 22.84 -9.19 -11.60
N PHE A 18 21.58 -8.75 -11.53
CA PHE A 18 20.97 -7.80 -12.47
C PHE A 18 19.97 -6.89 -11.77
N HIS A 19 19.54 -5.83 -12.46
CA HIS A 19 18.45 -4.98 -11.96
C HIS A 19 17.11 -5.70 -12.01
N GLN A 20 16.46 -5.76 -10.85
CA GLN A 20 15.07 -6.10 -10.66
C GLN A 20 14.31 -4.82 -10.24
N ARG A 21 13.24 -4.45 -10.96
CA ARG A 21 12.52 -3.17 -10.77
C ARG A 21 11.04 -3.32 -11.09
N ASN A 22 10.24 -2.32 -10.69
CA ASN A 22 8.82 -2.17 -11.03
C ASN A 22 8.07 -3.46 -10.71
N VAL A 23 8.13 -3.85 -9.43
CA VAL A 23 7.45 -5.04 -8.95
C VAL A 23 5.96 -4.76 -8.88
N GLN A 24 5.14 -5.69 -9.34
CA GLN A 24 3.70 -5.76 -9.12
C GLN A 24 3.33 -7.05 -8.41
N ILE A 25 2.28 -7.03 -7.59
CA ILE A 25 1.88 -8.14 -6.71
C ILE A 25 0.37 -8.36 -6.74
N THR A 26 -0.06 -9.62 -6.69
CA THR A 26 -1.47 -9.94 -6.41
C THR A 26 -1.60 -11.10 -5.43
N SER A 27 -2.61 -11.02 -4.56
CA SER A 27 -2.95 -12.08 -3.61
C SER A 27 -3.60 -13.28 -4.30
N LEU A 28 -3.34 -14.50 -3.80
CA LEU A 28 -3.90 -15.73 -4.35
C LEU A 28 -5.03 -16.26 -3.46
N LYS A 29 -6.18 -16.63 -4.05
CA LYS A 29 -7.36 -17.25 -3.42
C LYS A 29 -7.05 -18.52 -2.61
N GLY A 30 -5.96 -19.21 -2.94
CA GLY A 30 -5.48 -20.40 -2.22
C GLY A 30 -4.53 -20.10 -1.05
N GLY A 31 -4.32 -18.82 -0.75
CA GLY A 31 -3.25 -18.32 0.11
C GLY A 31 -1.95 -18.14 -0.66
N GLY A 32 -1.13 -17.20 -0.19
CA GLY A 32 0.10 -16.80 -0.88
C GLY A 32 -0.14 -15.63 -1.83
N PHE A 33 0.90 -15.31 -2.60
CA PHE A 33 0.89 -14.23 -3.58
C PHE A 33 1.83 -14.56 -4.74
N VAL A 34 1.59 -13.93 -5.88
CA VAL A 34 2.53 -13.89 -6.99
C VAL A 34 3.02 -12.45 -7.12
N ALA A 35 4.31 -12.27 -7.44
CA ALA A 35 4.80 -10.98 -7.88
C ALA A 35 5.50 -11.13 -9.22
N THR A 36 5.40 -10.09 -10.04
CA THR A 36 6.04 -9.93 -11.34
C THR A 36 6.91 -8.69 -11.32
N TRP A 37 8.00 -8.66 -12.07
CA TRP A 37 8.88 -7.50 -12.12
C TRP A 37 9.73 -7.50 -13.39
N GLN A 38 10.29 -6.33 -13.69
CA GLN A 38 11.23 -6.13 -14.77
C GLN A 38 12.63 -6.58 -14.37
N SER A 39 13.27 -7.40 -15.20
CA SER A 39 14.61 -7.92 -14.97
C SER A 39 15.55 -7.63 -16.14
N THR A 40 16.65 -6.90 -15.92
CA THR A 40 17.69 -6.74 -16.95
C THR A 40 18.42 -8.06 -17.20
N ASN A 41 18.43 -8.58 -18.43
CA ASN A 41 19.02 -9.89 -18.78
C ASN A 41 18.42 -11.10 -18.03
N GLY A 42 17.29 -10.93 -17.31
CA GLY A 42 16.68 -12.01 -16.54
C GLY A 42 15.91 -13.03 -17.38
N ASP A 43 15.55 -12.68 -18.61
CA ASP A 43 14.91 -13.54 -19.60
C ASP A 43 15.89 -14.28 -20.51
N GLY A 44 17.20 -14.09 -20.28
CA GLY A 44 18.26 -14.67 -21.09
C GLY A 44 18.70 -13.82 -22.28
N ASP A 45 18.19 -12.59 -22.44
CA ASP A 45 18.78 -11.64 -23.38
C ASP A 45 20.22 -11.27 -22.97
N THR A 46 21.10 -11.20 -23.96
CA THR A 46 22.51 -10.86 -23.78
C THR A 46 22.82 -9.40 -24.11
N ASN A 47 21.84 -8.63 -24.60
CA ASN A 47 22.04 -7.26 -25.06
C ASN A 47 21.82 -6.19 -23.99
N GLY A 48 21.50 -6.58 -22.74
CA GLY A 48 21.21 -5.62 -21.68
C GLY A 48 19.75 -5.15 -21.68
N TYR A 49 18.88 -5.69 -22.52
CA TYR A 49 17.46 -5.38 -22.44
C TYR A 49 16.81 -6.07 -21.24
N THR A 50 15.60 -5.64 -20.94
CA THR A 50 14.82 -6.15 -19.83
C THR A 50 13.81 -7.16 -20.30
N GLY A 51 13.62 -8.21 -19.51
CA GLY A 51 12.51 -9.14 -19.63
C GLY A 51 11.56 -8.99 -18.44
N VAL A 52 10.40 -9.65 -18.52
CA VAL A 52 9.44 -9.75 -17.43
C VAL A 52 9.52 -11.13 -16.82
N VAL A 53 9.73 -11.17 -15.52
CA VAL A 53 9.83 -12.43 -14.76
C VAL A 53 8.88 -12.38 -13.57
N ALA A 54 8.46 -13.54 -13.12
CA ALA A 54 7.56 -13.67 -11.99
C ALA A 54 7.95 -14.84 -11.10
N ARG A 55 7.45 -14.80 -9.87
CA ARG A 55 7.63 -15.87 -8.88
C ARG A 55 6.44 -15.96 -7.96
N ILE A 56 6.09 -17.20 -7.63
CA ILE A 56 4.95 -17.50 -6.75
C ILE A 56 5.49 -17.88 -5.37
N TRP A 57 4.90 -17.28 -4.34
CA TRP A 57 5.09 -17.70 -2.97
C TRP A 57 3.83 -18.40 -2.44
N ASN A 58 4.00 -19.59 -1.87
CA ASN A 58 2.92 -20.35 -1.26
C ASN A 58 3.15 -20.55 0.25
N PRO A 59 2.14 -20.37 1.11
CA PRO A 59 2.26 -20.53 2.56
C PRO A 59 2.69 -21.91 3.03
N LYS A 60 2.37 -22.95 2.26
CA LYS A 60 2.67 -24.34 2.62
C LYS A 60 4.00 -24.82 2.05
N THR A 61 4.35 -24.38 0.84
CA THR A 61 5.54 -24.89 0.13
C THR A 61 6.69 -23.90 0.03
N GLY A 62 6.48 -22.62 0.36
CA GLY A 62 7.48 -21.56 0.20
C GLY A 62 7.53 -20.99 -1.21
N PHE A 63 8.68 -20.42 -1.58
CA PHE A 63 8.92 -19.89 -2.92
C PHE A 63 9.05 -21.02 -3.96
N GLY A 64 8.36 -20.86 -5.08
CA GLY A 64 8.63 -21.64 -6.29
C GLY A 64 9.88 -21.15 -7.03
N ASP A 65 10.10 -21.72 -8.21
CA ASP A 65 11.09 -21.22 -9.17
C ASP A 65 10.60 -19.93 -9.82
N GLU A 66 11.54 -19.10 -10.27
CA GLU A 66 11.24 -17.96 -11.15
C GLU A 66 10.91 -18.45 -12.56
N PHE A 67 10.02 -17.75 -13.23
CA PHE A 67 9.66 -18.03 -14.62
C PHE A 67 9.53 -16.74 -15.43
N VAL A 68 9.89 -16.83 -16.71
CA VAL A 68 9.78 -15.72 -17.66
C VAL A 68 8.32 -15.61 -18.12
N VAL A 69 7.79 -14.39 -18.12
CA VAL A 69 6.42 -14.07 -18.51
C VAL A 69 6.35 -13.80 -20.02
N ASN A 70 7.23 -12.92 -20.51
CA ASN A 70 7.35 -12.62 -21.94
C ASN A 70 7.89 -13.82 -22.73
N GLN A 71 7.60 -13.85 -24.02
CA GLN A 71 8.20 -14.77 -24.98
C GLN A 71 9.19 -14.03 -25.90
N THR A 72 8.89 -12.78 -26.25
CA THR A 72 9.83 -11.92 -26.97
C THR A 72 10.93 -11.42 -26.04
N ILE A 73 12.16 -11.83 -26.33
CA ILE A 73 13.39 -11.44 -25.62
C ILE A 73 14.18 -10.32 -26.32
N ALA A 74 13.70 -9.86 -27.48
CA ALA A 74 14.36 -8.81 -28.23
C ALA A 74 13.76 -7.45 -27.87
N GLY A 75 14.61 -6.48 -27.55
CA GLY A 75 14.16 -5.17 -27.07
C GLY A 75 13.68 -5.22 -25.62
N SER A 76 13.41 -4.05 -25.03
CA SER A 76 13.02 -3.95 -23.63
C SER A 76 11.58 -4.39 -23.42
N GLN A 77 11.36 -5.20 -22.40
CA GLN A 77 10.06 -5.51 -21.80
C GLN A 77 10.00 -4.81 -20.44
N ALA A 78 8.94 -4.06 -20.17
CA ALA A 78 8.86 -3.14 -19.04
C ALA A 78 7.48 -3.12 -18.40
N ASP A 79 7.40 -2.48 -17.23
CA ASP A 79 6.17 -2.14 -16.50
C ASP A 79 5.14 -3.27 -16.47
N PRO A 80 5.50 -4.42 -15.86
CA PRO A 80 4.63 -5.58 -15.87
C PRO A 80 3.54 -5.48 -14.82
N GLU A 81 2.41 -6.10 -15.11
CA GLU A 81 1.26 -6.17 -14.21
C GLU A 81 0.78 -7.63 -14.05
N VAL A 82 0.17 -7.96 -12.90
CA VAL A 82 -0.37 -9.29 -12.64
C VAL A 82 -1.65 -9.27 -11.80
N ILE A 83 -2.70 -9.91 -12.31
CA ILE A 83 -3.91 -10.21 -11.53
C ILE A 83 -4.22 -11.71 -11.48
N GLN A 84 -4.82 -12.15 -10.37
CA GLN A 84 -5.44 -13.47 -10.33
C GLN A 84 -6.88 -13.43 -10.85
N LEU A 85 -7.13 -14.17 -11.93
CA LEU A 85 -8.44 -14.35 -12.50
C LEU A 85 -9.37 -15.14 -11.57
N LYS A 86 -10.69 -14.98 -11.80
CA LYS A 86 -11.74 -15.59 -11.00
C LYS A 86 -11.66 -17.10 -10.93
N ASP A 87 -11.18 -17.72 -12.00
CA ASP A 87 -10.97 -19.17 -12.15
C ASP A 87 -9.60 -19.67 -11.63
N ASN A 88 -8.84 -18.79 -10.95
CA ASN A 88 -7.50 -18.98 -10.37
C ASN A 88 -6.33 -18.93 -11.37
N ARG A 89 -6.56 -18.74 -12.67
CA ARG A 89 -5.47 -18.45 -13.60
C ARG A 89 -4.83 -17.10 -13.28
N LEU A 90 -3.65 -16.87 -13.82
CA LEU A 90 -2.93 -15.60 -13.68
C LEU A 90 -2.93 -14.92 -15.04
N LEU A 91 -3.29 -13.64 -15.07
CA LEU A 91 -3.12 -12.80 -16.25
C LEU A 91 -1.96 -11.87 -15.99
N PHE A 92 -0.99 -11.85 -16.91
CA PHE A 92 0.10 -10.90 -16.89
C PHE A 92 -0.07 -9.91 -18.04
N GLY A 93 0.23 -8.65 -17.77
CA GLY A 93 0.37 -7.57 -18.76
C GLY A 93 1.78 -7.01 -18.73
N TRP A 94 2.25 -6.47 -19.84
CA TRP A 94 3.52 -5.73 -19.88
C TRP A 94 3.63 -4.88 -21.14
N GLU A 95 4.62 -3.99 -21.11
CA GLU A 95 5.03 -3.16 -22.23
C GLU A 95 6.19 -3.79 -22.99
N SER A 96 6.12 -3.83 -24.31
CA SER A 96 7.17 -4.38 -25.18
C SER A 96 7.64 -3.34 -26.19
N ALA A 97 8.96 -3.12 -26.26
CA ALA A 97 9.64 -2.34 -27.29
C ALA A 97 10.39 -3.28 -28.25
N ALA A 98 9.69 -4.24 -28.84
CA ALA A 98 10.26 -5.29 -29.66
C ALA A 98 10.71 -4.77 -31.05
N PRO A 99 11.66 -5.45 -31.72
CA PRO A 99 12.06 -5.12 -33.07
C PRO A 99 10.86 -5.17 -34.05
N GLY A 100 10.43 -4.00 -34.52
CA GLY A 100 9.23 -3.85 -35.34
C GLY A 100 8.27 -2.81 -34.78
N ASP A 101 8.38 -2.48 -33.50
CA ASP A 101 7.63 -1.40 -32.87
C ASP A 101 8.19 -0.06 -33.33
N VAL A 102 7.46 0.61 -34.22
CA VAL A 102 7.87 1.87 -34.83
C VAL A 102 7.60 2.99 -33.82
N TYR A 103 8.58 3.22 -32.94
CA TYR A 103 8.71 4.32 -31.98
C TYR A 103 7.94 4.26 -30.64
N GLY A 104 7.78 3.10 -29.99
CA GLY A 104 7.23 3.06 -28.63
C GLY A 104 7.08 1.66 -28.06
N TYR A 105 6.55 1.57 -26.84
CA TYR A 105 6.11 0.33 -26.23
C TYR A 105 4.70 -0.07 -26.66
N THR A 106 4.45 -1.33 -26.97
CA THR A 106 3.11 -1.88 -27.20
C THR A 106 2.68 -2.75 -26.02
N ALA A 107 1.38 -2.75 -25.72
CA ALA A 107 0.85 -3.52 -24.60
C ALA A 107 0.63 -4.98 -25.02
N TYR A 108 1.14 -5.90 -24.21
CA TYR A 108 0.96 -7.34 -24.34
C TYR A 108 0.28 -7.93 -23.12
N ALA A 109 -0.36 -9.07 -23.31
CA ALA A 109 -0.92 -9.87 -22.24
C ALA A 109 -0.75 -11.36 -22.49
N ARG A 110 -0.73 -12.14 -21.41
CA ARG A 110 -0.61 -13.61 -21.46
C ARG A 110 -1.21 -14.29 -20.24
N VAL A 111 -1.94 -15.38 -20.46
CA VAL A 111 -2.53 -16.17 -19.37
C VAL A 111 -1.62 -17.34 -18.98
N PHE A 112 -1.45 -17.51 -17.68
CA PHE A 112 -0.75 -18.59 -17.05
C PHE A 112 -1.71 -19.40 -16.17
N SER A 113 -1.39 -20.68 -15.98
CA SER A 113 -1.99 -21.48 -14.91
C SER A 113 -1.65 -20.89 -13.55
N LYS A 114 -2.42 -21.27 -12.53
CA LYS A 114 -2.20 -20.89 -11.13
C LYS A 114 -0.82 -21.26 -10.56
N THR A 115 -0.04 -22.09 -11.27
CA THR A 115 1.29 -22.54 -10.90
C THR A 115 2.40 -21.95 -11.76
N GLY A 116 2.11 -20.94 -12.59
CA GLY A 116 3.13 -20.23 -13.38
C GLY A 116 3.51 -20.91 -14.70
N THR A 117 2.66 -21.78 -15.25
CA THR A 117 2.85 -22.33 -16.61
C THR A 117 2.02 -21.56 -17.63
N ALA A 118 2.65 -20.99 -18.66
CA ALA A 118 1.95 -20.30 -19.76
C ALA A 118 0.95 -21.23 -20.46
N LEU A 119 -0.23 -20.70 -20.81
CA LEU A 119 -1.30 -21.47 -21.46
C LEU A 119 -1.38 -21.26 -22.97
N HIS A 120 -0.77 -20.19 -23.47
CA HIS A 120 -0.67 -19.85 -24.88
C HIS A 120 0.53 -18.92 -25.11
N ASP A 121 0.78 -18.52 -26.36
CA ASP A 121 1.81 -17.54 -26.74
C ASP A 121 1.40 -16.11 -26.31
N GLU A 122 2.35 -15.18 -26.21
CA GLU A 122 2.02 -13.78 -25.90
C GLU A 122 1.11 -13.14 -26.95
N VAL A 123 0.25 -12.21 -26.52
CA VAL A 123 -0.73 -11.55 -27.39
C VAL A 123 -0.65 -10.04 -27.21
N GLN A 124 -0.45 -9.32 -28.31
CA GLN A 124 -0.54 -7.86 -28.32
C GLN A 124 -2.01 -7.43 -28.16
N ILE A 125 -2.27 -6.51 -27.24
CA ILE A 125 -3.62 -6.01 -26.93
C ILE A 125 -3.85 -4.54 -27.33
N SER A 126 -2.79 -3.78 -27.62
CA SER A 126 -2.90 -2.41 -28.12
C SER A 126 -2.81 -2.32 -29.66
N SER A 127 -3.45 -1.32 -30.26
CA SER A 127 -3.20 -0.94 -31.67
C SER A 127 -1.81 -0.27 -31.84
N LEU A 128 -1.20 -0.44 -33.02
CA LEU A 128 0.10 0.17 -33.40
C LEU A 128 0.00 1.68 -33.75
N ASP A 129 -1.10 2.35 -33.41
CA ASP A 129 -1.42 3.68 -33.93
C ASP A 129 -0.72 4.83 -33.19
N GLY A 130 0.20 4.55 -32.25
CA GLY A 130 0.90 5.55 -31.46
C GLY A 130 2.30 5.15 -30.99
N GLN A 131 3.06 6.16 -30.54
CA GLN A 131 4.37 6.00 -29.89
C GLN A 131 4.21 5.58 -28.42
N GLY A 132 3.55 4.43 -28.25
CA GLY A 132 3.60 3.54 -27.10
C GLY A 132 3.23 4.02 -25.71
N GLY A 133 2.59 3.12 -24.96
CA GLY A 133 1.95 3.44 -23.71
C GLY A 133 2.79 3.24 -22.46
N PHE A 134 2.42 3.93 -21.38
CA PHE A 134 3.04 3.87 -20.06
C PHE A 134 2.00 3.38 -19.03
N ASN A 135 2.40 2.44 -18.16
CA ASN A 135 1.70 1.91 -16.98
C ASN A 135 0.42 1.14 -17.33
N ILE A 136 0.59 -0.15 -17.64
CA ILE A 136 -0.53 -1.07 -17.85
C ILE A 136 -1.13 -1.51 -16.51
N GLU A 137 -2.44 -1.40 -16.37
CA GLU A 137 -3.17 -1.86 -15.19
C GLU A 137 -4.34 -2.76 -15.62
N PHE A 138 -4.69 -3.76 -14.80
CA PHE A 138 -5.77 -4.69 -15.08
C PHE A 138 -6.67 -4.91 -13.87
N ASP A 139 -7.96 -5.11 -14.12
CA ASP A 139 -8.86 -5.74 -13.14
C ASP A 139 -9.94 -6.57 -13.86
N GLN A 140 -10.62 -7.46 -13.13
CA GLN A 140 -11.63 -8.36 -13.66
C GLN A 140 -13.05 -8.00 -13.19
N LEU A 141 -13.85 -7.55 -14.15
CA LEU A 141 -15.27 -7.23 -13.99
C LEU A 141 -16.08 -8.42 -13.48
N SER A 142 -17.20 -8.12 -12.79
CA SER A 142 -18.13 -9.12 -12.22
C SER A 142 -18.57 -10.19 -13.22
N ASN A 143 -18.70 -9.82 -14.50
CA ASN A 143 -19.08 -10.68 -15.62
C ASN A 143 -17.95 -11.60 -16.16
N GLY A 144 -16.72 -11.47 -15.65
CA GLY A 144 -15.56 -12.28 -16.03
C GLY A 144 -14.66 -11.67 -17.10
N MET A 145 -15.07 -10.56 -17.73
CA MET A 145 -14.25 -9.81 -18.67
C MET A 145 -13.12 -9.07 -17.94
N ILE A 146 -12.00 -8.87 -18.64
CA ILE A 146 -10.91 -8.01 -18.18
C ILE A 146 -11.19 -6.59 -18.65
N VAL A 147 -10.97 -5.64 -17.75
CA VAL A 147 -10.76 -4.25 -18.10
C VAL A 147 -9.28 -3.93 -17.88
N GLY A 148 -8.67 -3.24 -18.83
CA GLY A 148 -7.30 -2.78 -18.69
C GLY A 148 -7.13 -1.34 -19.12
N SER A 149 -6.21 -0.62 -18.49
CA SER A 149 -5.89 0.76 -18.82
C SER A 149 -4.40 0.91 -19.10
N TRP A 150 -4.07 1.86 -19.98
CA TRP A 150 -2.71 2.35 -20.19
C TRP A 150 -2.76 3.72 -20.87
N TYR A 151 -1.66 4.47 -20.81
CA TYR A 151 -1.60 5.79 -21.44
C TYR A 151 -0.81 5.74 -22.75
N ASN A 152 -1.41 5.99 -23.92
CA ASN A 152 -0.68 6.08 -25.19
C ASN A 152 -0.10 7.48 -25.42
N ARG A 153 1.22 7.58 -25.67
CA ARG A 153 1.86 8.82 -26.11
C ARG A 153 1.95 8.89 -27.64
N HIS A 154 1.68 10.06 -28.19
CA HIS A 154 1.72 10.34 -29.63
C HIS A 154 2.66 11.51 -29.89
N TYR A 155 3.68 11.31 -30.74
CA TYR A 155 4.57 12.38 -31.17
C TYR A 155 4.19 12.87 -32.56
N THR A 156 3.75 14.12 -32.67
CA THR A 156 3.31 14.71 -33.95
C THR A 156 4.44 15.42 -34.73
N GLY A 157 5.70 15.26 -34.29
CA GLY A 157 6.84 15.96 -34.88
C GLY A 157 7.11 17.35 -34.29
N SER A 158 6.12 17.96 -33.64
CA SER A 158 6.23 19.30 -33.00
C SER A 158 5.77 19.32 -31.54
N ALA A 159 4.95 18.36 -31.11
CA ALA A 159 4.48 18.20 -29.74
C ALA A 159 4.16 16.74 -29.42
N TYR A 160 4.20 16.40 -28.12
CA TYR A 160 3.62 15.17 -27.61
C TYR A 160 2.16 15.42 -27.24
N SER A 161 1.28 14.48 -27.58
CA SER A 161 -0.09 14.39 -27.09
C SER A 161 -0.34 13.01 -26.51
N GLY A 162 -1.27 12.91 -25.56
CA GLY A 162 -1.61 11.67 -24.87
C GLY A 162 -3.04 11.22 -25.13
N THR A 163 -3.30 9.92 -25.01
CA THR A 163 -4.66 9.37 -24.90
C THR A 163 -4.66 8.19 -23.94
N HIS A 164 -5.52 8.21 -22.93
CA HIS A 164 -5.79 7.01 -22.15
C HIS A 164 -6.55 5.99 -22.99
N GLN A 165 -6.07 4.76 -22.95
CA GLN A 165 -6.73 3.63 -23.58
C GLN A 165 -7.38 2.80 -22.50
N ILE A 166 -8.57 2.29 -22.82
CA ILE A 166 -9.19 1.20 -22.06
C ILE A 166 -9.36 0.03 -23.01
N ALA A 167 -8.91 -1.14 -22.59
CA ALA A 167 -9.23 -2.39 -23.23
C ALA A 167 -10.28 -3.16 -22.47
N TYR A 168 -11.14 -3.84 -23.23
CA TYR A 168 -12.02 -4.88 -22.72
C TYR A 168 -11.78 -6.14 -23.50
N PHE A 169 -11.54 -7.24 -22.79
CA PHE A 169 -11.29 -8.52 -23.45
C PHE A 169 -11.67 -9.71 -22.58
N ASP A 170 -11.99 -10.80 -23.26
CA ASP A 170 -12.19 -12.10 -22.63
C ASP A 170 -10.80 -12.71 -22.38
N PRO A 171 -10.46 -13.14 -21.15
CA PRO A 171 -9.17 -13.78 -20.90
C PRO A 171 -8.96 -15.09 -21.69
N ASP A 172 -10.03 -15.72 -22.19
CA ASP A 172 -9.96 -16.89 -23.08
C ASP A 172 -9.80 -16.52 -24.57
N ASN A 173 -9.96 -15.23 -24.91
CA ASN A 173 -9.81 -14.70 -26.27
C ASN A 173 -9.16 -13.31 -26.27
N ILE A 174 -7.93 -13.22 -25.75
CA ILE A 174 -7.17 -11.95 -25.66
C ILE A 174 -6.99 -11.29 -27.03
N ALA A 175 -6.80 -12.09 -28.09
CA ALA A 175 -6.65 -11.55 -29.46
C ALA A 175 -7.91 -10.85 -29.98
N GLY A 176 -9.06 -11.08 -29.34
CA GLY A 176 -10.31 -10.36 -29.59
C GLY A 176 -10.46 -9.08 -28.79
N ALA A 177 -9.40 -8.58 -28.16
CA ALA A 177 -9.46 -7.36 -27.36
C ALA A 177 -10.00 -6.17 -28.17
N THR A 178 -10.96 -5.47 -27.56
CA THR A 178 -11.48 -4.22 -28.08
C THR A 178 -10.91 -3.08 -27.26
N THR A 179 -10.31 -2.11 -27.93
CA THR A 179 -9.76 -0.90 -27.30
C THR A 179 -10.64 0.29 -27.61
N THR A 180 -10.93 1.09 -26.58
CA THR A 180 -11.58 2.38 -26.70
C THR A 180 -10.69 3.43 -26.06
N GLY A 181 -10.35 4.47 -26.81
CA GLY A 181 -9.66 5.62 -26.26
C GLY A 181 -10.66 6.58 -25.61
N PHE A 182 -10.30 7.10 -24.45
CA PHE A 182 -10.88 8.33 -23.93
C PHE A 182 -9.75 9.31 -23.65
N SER A 183 -10.03 10.59 -23.84
CA SER A 183 -9.06 11.62 -23.49
C SER A 183 -9.48 12.22 -22.17
N ALA A 184 -8.56 12.24 -21.20
CA ALA A 184 -8.73 13.07 -20.02
C ALA A 184 -8.69 14.57 -20.36
N ASP A 185 -8.17 14.89 -21.56
CA ASP A 185 -7.90 16.24 -22.03
C ASP A 185 -8.42 16.54 -23.46
N ASN A 186 -8.79 17.80 -23.74
CA ASN A 186 -9.03 18.35 -25.08
C ASN A 186 -7.92 19.33 -25.53
N ALA A 187 -6.86 19.53 -24.75
CA ALA A 187 -5.78 20.49 -25.03
C ALA A 187 -4.50 19.84 -25.60
N SER A 188 -3.81 20.59 -26.47
CA SER A 188 -2.56 20.15 -27.09
C SER A 188 -1.39 20.30 -26.12
N GLY A 189 -0.65 19.21 -25.85
CA GLY A 189 0.62 19.24 -25.10
C GLY A 189 0.59 18.63 -23.69
N ALA A 190 -0.54 18.05 -23.27
CA ALA A 190 -0.66 17.41 -21.97
C ALA A 190 0.10 16.07 -21.87
N ARG A 191 0.67 15.83 -20.67
CA ARG A 191 1.16 14.53 -20.23
C ARG A 191 0.12 14.00 -19.26
N ASP A 192 -0.64 13.01 -19.68
CA ASP A 192 -1.41 12.21 -18.73
C ASP A 192 -0.51 11.00 -18.39
N ILE A 193 -0.40 10.64 -17.12
CA ILE A 193 0.47 9.56 -16.63
C ILE A 193 -0.36 8.80 -15.59
N GLY A 194 -0.20 7.47 -15.50
CA GLY A 194 -0.81 6.65 -14.46
C GLY A 194 -2.32 6.48 -14.66
N ALA A 195 -2.73 5.27 -15.03
CA ALA A 195 -4.14 4.92 -15.04
C ALA A 195 -4.37 3.63 -14.28
N ASP A 196 -4.68 3.75 -12.99
CA ASP A 196 -5.20 2.66 -12.19
C ASP A 196 -6.64 2.35 -12.61
N VAL A 197 -6.98 1.06 -12.64
CA VAL A 197 -8.32 0.57 -12.97
C VAL A 197 -8.83 -0.34 -11.86
N LEU A 198 -10.00 0.00 -11.34
CA LEU A 198 -10.62 -0.76 -10.26
C LEU A 198 -12.03 -1.21 -10.68
N ALA A 199 -12.20 -2.52 -10.85
CA ALA A 199 -13.48 -3.16 -11.05
C ALA A 199 -14.26 -3.18 -9.73
N LEU A 200 -15.49 -2.66 -9.77
CA LEU A 200 -16.34 -2.54 -8.61
C LEU A 200 -17.29 -3.73 -8.49
N ALA A 201 -17.63 -4.10 -7.25
CA ALA A 201 -18.54 -5.20 -6.95
C ALA A 201 -19.95 -5.08 -7.56
N ASP A 202 -20.38 -3.88 -7.95
CA ASP A 202 -21.65 -3.67 -8.65
C ASP A 202 -21.57 -3.96 -10.17
N GLY A 203 -20.39 -4.30 -10.67
CA GLY A 203 -20.11 -4.61 -12.07
C GLY A 203 -19.68 -3.42 -12.92
N THR A 204 -19.61 -2.22 -12.34
CA THR A 204 -18.99 -1.05 -12.97
C THR A 204 -17.48 -1.05 -12.72
N TYR A 205 -16.75 -0.07 -13.26
CA TYR A 205 -15.35 0.14 -12.90
C TYR A 205 -14.99 1.63 -12.94
N VAL A 206 -13.93 1.97 -12.22
CA VAL A 206 -13.34 3.31 -12.25
C VAL A 206 -11.98 3.26 -12.90
N VAL A 207 -11.64 4.33 -13.63
CA VAL A 207 -10.28 4.58 -14.09
C VAL A 207 -9.83 5.87 -13.46
N ASN A 208 -8.73 5.82 -12.72
CA ASN A 208 -8.06 7.03 -12.26
C ASN A 208 -7.13 7.54 -13.36
N ALA A 209 -7.02 8.85 -13.52
CA ALA A 209 -6.22 9.48 -14.56
C ALA A 209 -5.77 10.87 -14.09
N ILE A 210 -4.60 11.29 -14.56
CA ILE A 210 -4.09 12.63 -14.28
C ILE A 210 -4.58 13.60 -15.37
N ASN A 211 -5.23 14.69 -14.98
CA ASN A 211 -5.69 15.76 -15.87
C ASN A 211 -4.73 16.97 -15.82
N ASN A 212 -4.35 17.49 -16.99
CA ASN A 212 -3.44 18.64 -17.14
C ASN A 212 -4.11 19.92 -17.72
N ASN A 213 -5.43 20.07 -17.57
CA ASN A 213 -6.16 21.28 -18.01
C ASN A 213 -5.91 22.53 -17.15
N SER A 214 -5.06 22.42 -16.14
CA SER A 214 -4.69 23.46 -15.19
C SER A 214 -3.16 23.61 -15.24
N PRO A 215 -2.54 24.73 -14.79
CA PRO A 215 -1.08 24.76 -14.58
C PRO A 215 -0.56 23.76 -13.52
N TYR A 216 -1.37 22.77 -13.12
CA TYR A 216 -1.19 21.78 -12.07
C TYR A 216 -1.78 20.44 -12.53
N TYR A 217 -1.16 19.33 -12.13
CA TYR A 217 -1.69 17.99 -12.36
C TYR A 217 -2.82 17.72 -11.34
N GLU A 218 -4.00 17.30 -11.82
CA GLU A 218 -5.15 16.96 -10.97
C GLU A 218 -5.53 15.49 -11.17
N ASP A 219 -5.60 14.70 -10.10
CA ASP A 219 -6.20 13.36 -10.16
C ASP A 219 -7.72 13.44 -10.38
N VAL A 220 -8.17 12.83 -11.47
CA VAL A 220 -9.56 12.68 -11.83
C VAL A 220 -9.91 11.22 -12.01
N PHE A 221 -11.12 10.85 -11.62
CA PHE A 221 -11.62 9.52 -11.92
C PHE A 221 -12.79 9.59 -12.90
N TYR A 222 -12.86 8.55 -13.72
CA TYR A 222 -13.96 8.29 -14.63
C TYR A 222 -14.68 7.03 -14.17
N HIS A 223 -16.01 7.08 -14.16
CA HIS A 223 -16.84 5.94 -13.80
C HIS A 223 -17.52 5.39 -15.04
N PHE A 224 -17.44 4.08 -15.25
CA PHE A 224 -17.94 3.45 -16.46
C PHE A 224 -18.77 2.21 -16.15
N ASP A 225 -19.72 1.91 -17.03
CA ASP A 225 -20.45 0.66 -17.04
C ASP A 225 -19.59 -0.48 -17.58
N ALA A 226 -20.01 -1.73 -17.34
CA ALA A 226 -19.28 -2.94 -17.74
C ALA A 226 -18.99 -3.07 -19.26
N SER A 227 -19.61 -2.23 -20.11
CA SER A 227 -19.44 -2.24 -21.57
C SER A 227 -18.54 -1.13 -22.09
N GLY A 228 -17.98 -0.29 -21.21
CA GLY A 228 -17.15 0.85 -21.60
C GLY A 228 -17.91 2.17 -21.72
N GLY A 229 -19.21 2.19 -21.41
CA GLY A 229 -20.01 3.41 -21.43
C GLY A 229 -19.74 4.27 -20.21
N THR A 230 -19.41 5.55 -20.40
CA THR A 230 -19.20 6.49 -19.28
C THR A 230 -20.51 6.72 -18.51
N ILE A 231 -20.49 6.47 -17.21
CA ILE A 231 -21.56 6.76 -16.25
C ILE A 231 -21.41 8.18 -15.71
N SER A 232 -20.21 8.53 -15.23
CA SER A 232 -19.84 9.86 -14.74
C SER A 232 -18.36 10.18 -14.97
N GLY A 233 -17.98 11.42 -14.71
CA GLY A 233 -16.61 11.90 -14.79
C GLY A 233 -16.31 12.83 -15.98
N PRO A 234 -15.14 13.52 -15.96
CA PRO A 234 -14.13 13.46 -14.90
C PRO A 234 -14.64 14.09 -13.60
N ASP A 235 -14.61 13.31 -12.52
CA ASP A 235 -14.90 13.77 -11.18
C ASP A 235 -13.57 13.92 -10.44
N ARG A 236 -13.40 14.99 -9.66
CA ARG A 236 -12.14 15.25 -8.97
C ARG A 236 -12.00 14.32 -7.77
N ALA A 237 -10.86 13.63 -7.67
CA ALA A 237 -10.52 12.84 -6.49
C ALA A 237 -10.30 13.74 -5.26
N SER A 238 -9.80 14.96 -5.47
CA SER A 238 -9.54 15.94 -4.42
C SER A 238 -10.55 17.12 -4.43
N GLN A 239 -11.03 17.51 -3.24
CA GLN A 239 -11.88 18.71 -3.07
C GLN A 239 -11.05 20.00 -2.85
N LEU A 240 -9.72 19.92 -2.93
CA LEU A 240 -8.83 21.05 -2.67
C LEU A 240 -8.87 22.02 -3.86
N LEU A 241 -9.59 23.12 -3.66
CA LEU A 241 -9.59 24.26 -4.57
C LEU A 241 -8.19 24.92 -4.56
N ALA A 242 -7.47 24.78 -5.67
CA ALA A 242 -6.43 25.68 -6.18
C ALA A 242 -4.99 25.59 -5.58
N GLN A 243 -4.05 25.35 -6.50
CA GLN A 243 -2.90 26.24 -6.82
C GLN A 243 -1.43 25.79 -6.69
N THR A 244 -1.04 24.53 -6.41
CA THR A 244 0.41 24.18 -6.43
C THR A 244 0.81 22.69 -6.60
N TYR A 245 -0.12 21.76 -6.84
CA TYR A 245 0.17 20.33 -6.59
C TYR A 245 0.41 19.54 -7.88
N GLU A 246 1.40 18.65 -7.82
CA GLU A 246 1.63 17.63 -8.84
C GLU A 246 1.08 16.34 -8.24
N ASP A 247 -0.22 16.09 -8.40
CA ASP A 247 -0.78 14.81 -7.96
C ASP A 247 -0.31 13.70 -8.93
N SER A 248 0.22 12.59 -8.41
CA SER A 248 0.77 11.49 -9.21
C SER A 248 0.63 10.11 -8.56
N ASP A 249 0.85 9.07 -9.39
CA ASP A 249 0.89 7.66 -9.05
C ASP A 249 -0.28 7.20 -8.16
N PRO A 250 -1.53 7.40 -8.62
CA PRO A 250 -2.67 7.04 -7.80
C PRO A 250 -2.91 5.53 -7.78
N ASP A 251 -3.45 5.06 -6.65
CA ASP A 251 -3.90 3.68 -6.46
C ASP A 251 -5.25 3.68 -5.71
N ALA A 252 -6.08 2.65 -5.92
CA ALA A 252 -7.42 2.55 -5.38
C ALA A 252 -7.79 1.15 -4.90
N ALA A 253 -8.50 1.10 -3.77
CA ALA A 253 -9.05 -0.14 -3.25
C ALA A 253 -10.56 -0.03 -2.96
N GLN A 254 -11.31 -1.07 -3.33
CA GLN A 254 -12.70 -1.22 -2.90
C GLN A 254 -12.77 -1.89 -1.51
N LEU A 255 -13.40 -1.21 -0.55
CA LEU A 255 -13.63 -1.71 0.80
C LEU A 255 -14.95 -2.49 0.91
N SER A 256 -15.09 -3.20 2.03
CA SER A 256 -16.37 -3.81 2.42
C SER A 256 -17.52 -2.78 2.40
N GLY A 257 -18.67 -3.21 1.87
CA GLY A 257 -19.84 -2.34 1.68
C GLY A 257 -19.79 -1.45 0.44
N GLY A 258 -18.81 -1.67 -0.45
CA GLY A 258 -18.75 -1.02 -1.78
C GLY A 258 -18.10 0.37 -1.77
N ARG A 259 -17.60 0.85 -0.62
CA ARG A 259 -16.86 2.11 -0.56
C ARG A 259 -15.53 1.99 -1.30
N VAL A 260 -15.03 3.10 -1.81
CA VAL A 260 -13.74 3.15 -2.51
C VAL A 260 -12.81 4.09 -1.75
N VAL A 261 -11.54 3.75 -1.66
CA VAL A 261 -10.49 4.64 -1.17
C VAL A 261 -9.51 4.83 -2.29
N MET A 262 -9.16 6.08 -2.56
CA MET A 262 -8.11 6.45 -3.50
C MET A 262 -6.96 7.08 -2.71
N VAL A 263 -5.73 6.73 -3.07
CA VAL A 263 -4.50 7.30 -2.54
C VAL A 263 -3.68 7.90 -3.69
N TRP A 264 -2.89 8.93 -3.38
CA TRP A 264 -2.01 9.58 -4.35
C TRP A 264 -0.90 10.33 -3.62
N ASP A 265 0.20 10.59 -4.31
CA ASP A 265 1.23 11.52 -3.83
C ASP A 265 1.00 12.93 -4.40
N THR A 266 1.56 13.94 -3.76
CA THR A 266 1.37 15.37 -4.11
C THR A 266 2.61 16.01 -4.74
N GLY A 267 3.52 15.15 -5.21
CA GLY A 267 4.78 15.51 -5.83
C GLY A 267 5.72 16.26 -4.90
N ILE A 268 6.75 16.87 -5.51
CA ILE A 268 7.85 17.52 -4.78
C ILE A 268 7.44 18.79 -4.03
N SER A 269 6.29 19.39 -4.38
CA SER A 269 5.88 20.70 -3.84
C SER A 269 5.32 20.60 -2.42
N LEU A 270 4.58 19.53 -2.11
CA LEU A 270 4.11 19.23 -0.76
C LEU A 270 4.84 18.04 -0.13
N GLY A 271 5.17 17.01 -0.92
CA GLY A 271 5.81 15.81 -0.42
C GLY A 271 4.94 15.02 0.55
N GLU A 272 3.65 14.91 0.24
CA GLU A 272 2.64 14.28 1.09
C GLU A 272 1.95 13.14 0.35
N ILE A 273 1.56 12.12 1.12
CA ILE A 273 0.64 11.10 0.66
C ILE A 273 -0.75 11.48 1.14
N ARG A 274 -1.71 11.49 0.23
CA ARG A 274 -3.10 11.90 0.46
C ARG A 274 -4.04 10.75 0.15
N MET A 275 -5.25 10.85 0.70
CA MET A 275 -6.31 9.92 0.40
C MET A 275 -7.69 10.57 0.46
N GLN A 276 -8.64 10.01 -0.27
CA GLN A 276 -10.06 10.34 -0.18
C GLN A 276 -10.88 9.05 -0.16
N ILE A 277 -11.88 9.02 0.71
CA ILE A 277 -12.81 7.91 0.85
C ILE A 277 -14.11 8.30 0.17
N PHE A 278 -14.69 7.38 -0.59
CA PHE A 278 -15.93 7.56 -1.31
C PHE A 278 -16.94 6.48 -0.90
N LYS A 279 -18.22 6.83 -1.02
CA LYS A 279 -19.30 5.85 -0.98
C LYS A 279 -19.27 4.98 -2.24
N SER A 280 -20.14 3.97 -2.29
CA SER A 280 -20.29 3.13 -3.48
C SER A 280 -20.82 3.86 -4.71
N ASP A 281 -21.48 5.01 -4.53
CA ASP A 281 -21.89 5.91 -5.61
C ASP A 281 -20.80 6.94 -5.97
N LEU A 282 -19.56 6.71 -5.50
CA LEU A 282 -18.41 7.60 -5.65
C LEU A 282 -18.60 9.01 -5.08
N THR A 283 -19.60 9.23 -4.22
CA THR A 283 -19.71 10.49 -3.48
C THR A 283 -18.70 10.54 -2.34
N PRO A 284 -17.93 11.64 -2.17
CA PRO A 284 -16.88 11.72 -1.16
C PRO A 284 -17.46 11.69 0.26
N ILE A 285 -16.77 10.99 1.15
CA ILE A 285 -17.02 10.93 2.59
C ILE A 285 -15.99 11.82 3.29
N GLY A 286 -16.48 12.86 3.96
CA GLY A 286 -15.60 13.82 4.64
C GLY A 286 -14.75 14.62 3.65
N THR A 287 -13.56 15.03 4.11
CA THR A 287 -12.59 15.79 3.32
C THR A 287 -11.34 14.95 3.07
N THR A 288 -10.54 15.34 2.07
CA THR A 288 -9.24 14.72 1.78
C THR A 288 -8.37 14.65 3.03
N GLN A 289 -7.83 13.48 3.31
CA GLN A 289 -7.01 13.20 4.48
C GLN A 289 -5.53 13.13 4.09
N GLN A 290 -4.66 13.48 5.05
CA GLN A 290 -3.22 13.28 4.91
C GLN A 290 -2.81 11.93 5.53
N VAL A 291 -2.26 11.04 4.70
CA VAL A 291 -1.70 9.77 5.14
C VAL A 291 -0.36 10.00 5.81
N GLY A 292 0.56 10.65 5.09
CA GLY A 292 1.92 10.93 5.56
C GLY A 292 2.47 12.24 5.02
N LYS A 293 3.53 12.73 5.65
CA LYS A 293 4.37 13.83 5.15
C LYS A 293 5.82 13.36 5.11
N VAL A 294 6.44 13.44 3.95
CA VAL A 294 7.76 12.86 3.69
C VAL A 294 8.75 13.91 3.19
N GLY A 295 8.27 14.98 2.54
CA GLY A 295 9.10 15.95 1.84
C GLY A 295 9.35 15.52 0.40
N VAL A 296 10.42 16.03 -0.24
CA VAL A 296 10.65 15.95 -1.71
C VAL A 296 10.83 14.53 -2.32
N ASN A 297 10.67 13.47 -1.53
CA ASN A 297 10.94 12.08 -1.92
C ASN A 297 9.81 11.10 -1.51
N ALA A 298 8.59 11.59 -1.22
CA ALA A 298 7.42 10.69 -1.16
C ALA A 298 7.08 10.30 -2.59
N VAL A 299 7.16 9.02 -2.90
CA VAL A 299 6.85 8.49 -4.23
C VAL A 299 6.14 7.15 -4.05
N ASP A 300 5.16 6.91 -4.93
CA ASP A 300 4.50 5.62 -5.15
C ASP A 300 3.72 5.08 -3.92
N PRO A 301 2.55 5.65 -3.58
CA PRO A 301 1.67 5.05 -2.60
C PRO A 301 0.92 3.84 -3.20
N ALA A 302 0.80 2.77 -2.42
CA ALA A 302 -0.07 1.64 -2.76
C ALA A 302 -1.05 1.34 -1.61
N ILE A 303 -2.21 0.77 -1.92
CA ILE A 303 -3.31 0.53 -0.98
C ILE A 303 -3.87 -0.88 -1.09
N ALA A 304 -4.17 -1.50 0.06
CA ALA A 304 -4.90 -2.76 0.10
C ALA A 304 -6.04 -2.70 1.12
N ALA A 305 -7.22 -3.17 0.73
CA ALA A 305 -8.34 -3.38 1.65
C ALA A 305 -8.02 -4.52 2.63
N THR A 306 -8.50 -4.42 3.87
CA THR A 306 -8.30 -5.45 4.90
C THR A 306 -9.62 -6.16 5.26
N PRO A 307 -9.60 -7.44 5.71
CA PRO A 307 -10.81 -8.24 5.93
C PRO A 307 -11.77 -7.72 7.02
N ASP A 308 -11.27 -6.88 7.92
CA ASP A 308 -12.04 -6.14 8.92
C ASP A 308 -12.87 -4.97 8.33
N GLY A 309 -12.70 -4.70 7.04
CA GLY A 309 -13.35 -3.62 6.32
C GLY A 309 -12.59 -2.29 6.36
N GLY A 310 -11.40 -2.25 6.94
CA GLY A 310 -10.43 -1.18 6.86
C GLY A 310 -9.52 -1.30 5.63
N PHE A 311 -8.36 -0.65 5.70
CA PHE A 311 -7.34 -0.71 4.65
C PHE A 311 -5.95 -0.33 5.20
N VAL A 312 -4.92 -0.65 4.43
CA VAL A 312 -3.54 -0.19 4.66
C VAL A 312 -3.06 0.61 3.48
N VAL A 313 -2.28 1.65 3.75
CA VAL A 313 -1.57 2.43 2.73
C VAL A 313 -0.08 2.26 2.97
N VAL A 314 0.66 1.81 1.98
CA VAL A 314 2.13 1.78 1.99
C VAL A 314 2.68 2.90 1.12
N TYR A 315 3.84 3.43 1.49
CA TYR A 315 4.52 4.46 0.71
C TYR A 315 6.00 4.53 1.05
N ASN A 316 6.79 5.14 0.17
CA ASN A 316 8.19 5.42 0.44
C ASN A 316 8.34 6.67 1.32
N ALA A 317 8.76 6.49 2.57
CA ALA A 317 9.06 7.55 3.51
C ALA A 317 10.58 7.81 3.59
N ASN A 318 11.15 8.50 2.60
CA ASN A 318 12.59 8.84 2.55
C ASN A 318 13.48 7.59 2.69
N SER A 319 13.36 6.66 1.73
CA SER A 319 14.04 5.36 1.70
C SER A 319 13.63 4.38 2.80
N THR A 320 12.47 4.58 3.42
CA THR A 320 11.86 3.63 4.37
C THR A 320 10.45 3.32 3.89
N ILE A 321 10.17 2.06 3.53
CA ILE A 321 8.79 1.65 3.23
C ILE A 321 8.00 1.71 4.51
N THR A 322 6.96 2.54 4.51
CA THR A 322 6.12 2.83 5.67
C THR A 322 4.69 2.43 5.36
N MET A 323 4.02 1.81 6.32
CA MET A 323 2.62 1.43 6.24
C MET A 323 1.81 2.22 7.27
N VAL A 324 0.64 2.71 6.89
CA VAL A 324 -0.35 3.27 7.81
C VAL A 324 -1.62 2.45 7.67
N ARG A 325 -2.17 2.02 8.79
CA ARG A 325 -3.44 1.27 8.83
C ARG A 325 -4.59 2.22 9.12
N TYR A 326 -5.72 1.91 8.51
CA TYR A 326 -6.98 2.60 8.71
C TYR A 326 -8.07 1.60 9.01
N ASP A 327 -8.95 1.98 9.93
CA ASP A 327 -10.12 1.19 10.26
C ASP A 327 -11.20 1.35 9.19
N ARG A 328 -12.30 0.62 9.40
CA ARG A 328 -13.44 0.68 8.49
C ARG A 328 -14.12 2.05 8.42
N LEU A 329 -13.87 3.02 9.27
CA LEU A 329 -14.42 4.38 9.13
C LEU A 329 -13.43 5.33 8.45
N GLY A 330 -12.22 4.87 8.12
CA GLY A 330 -11.18 5.69 7.53
C GLY A 330 -10.38 6.47 8.55
N GLU A 331 -10.33 6.00 9.79
CA GLU A 331 -9.57 6.60 10.87
C GLU A 331 -8.27 5.81 11.06
N LYS A 332 -7.16 6.51 11.35
CA LYS A 332 -5.86 5.86 11.54
C LYS A 332 -5.90 4.90 12.72
N VAL A 333 -5.36 3.72 12.50
CA VAL A 333 -5.16 2.65 13.49
C VAL A 333 -3.68 2.69 13.85
N GLY A 334 -3.40 3.26 15.02
CA GLY A 334 -2.06 3.44 15.56
C GLY A 334 -1.21 4.46 14.80
N GLY A 335 0.10 4.36 15.00
CA GLY A 335 1.10 5.18 14.28
C GLY A 335 1.65 4.49 13.03
N PRO A 336 2.31 5.23 12.11
CA PRO A 336 2.97 4.65 10.96
C PRO A 336 3.95 3.54 11.35
N TYR A 337 3.97 2.47 10.58
CA TYR A 337 4.78 1.29 10.78
C TYR A 337 5.91 1.22 9.74
N ALA A 338 7.16 1.15 10.19
CA ALA A 338 8.29 0.93 9.29
C ALA A 338 8.31 -0.54 8.82
N VAL A 339 7.86 -0.76 7.59
CA VAL A 339 7.88 -2.07 6.93
C VAL A 339 9.29 -2.44 6.56
N SER A 340 10.11 -1.49 6.10
CA SER A 340 11.51 -1.75 5.79
C SER A 340 12.48 -1.07 6.76
N GLN A 341 13.73 -1.55 6.78
CA GLN A 341 14.85 -0.82 7.33
C GLN A 341 15.16 0.41 6.47
N HIS A 342 15.57 1.49 7.14
CA HIS A 342 16.06 2.70 6.47
C HIS A 342 17.44 2.46 5.86
N LEU A 343 17.61 2.78 4.57
CA LEU A 343 18.89 2.69 3.86
C LEU A 343 19.12 3.97 3.04
N GLU A 344 20.29 4.60 3.16
CA GLU A 344 20.60 5.86 2.47
C GLU A 344 20.51 5.76 0.93
N LYS A 345 20.68 4.56 0.37
CA LYS A 345 20.59 4.28 -1.08
C LYS A 345 19.33 3.50 -1.49
N GLY A 346 18.28 3.49 -0.68
CA GLY A 346 16.94 3.31 -1.23
C GLY A 346 16.18 2.04 -0.86
N ASN A 347 14.90 2.30 -0.70
CA ASN A 347 13.76 1.45 -1.01
C ASN A 347 12.82 2.33 -1.86
N GLY A 348 12.05 1.79 -2.80
CA GLY A 348 11.10 2.55 -3.61
C GLY A 348 10.11 1.62 -4.33
N PHE A 349 9.05 2.20 -4.92
CA PHE A 349 7.97 1.48 -5.60
C PHE A 349 7.40 0.34 -4.73
N PRO A 350 6.87 0.65 -3.53
CA PRO A 350 6.26 -0.37 -2.70
C PRO A 350 4.88 -0.75 -3.22
N GLU A 351 4.62 -2.06 -3.23
CA GLU A 351 3.29 -2.62 -3.52
C GLU A 351 2.76 -3.38 -2.30
N VAL A 352 1.44 -3.47 -2.17
CA VAL A 352 0.79 -4.11 -1.01
C VAL A 352 -0.43 -4.93 -1.39
N GLU A 353 -0.54 -6.11 -0.77
CA GLU A 353 -1.68 -6.99 -0.94
C GLU A 353 -2.11 -7.63 0.38
N THR A 354 -3.42 -7.77 0.58
CA THR A 354 -3.95 -8.49 1.75
C THR A 354 -4.30 -9.92 1.37
N LEU A 355 -3.62 -10.87 2.00
CA LEU A 355 -3.83 -12.29 1.76
C LEU A 355 -5.13 -12.80 2.38
N SER A 356 -5.62 -13.94 1.88
CA SER A 356 -6.85 -14.58 2.35
C SER A 356 -6.90 -14.92 3.86
N ASP A 357 -5.75 -14.99 4.53
CA ASP A 357 -5.65 -15.21 5.98
C ASP A 357 -5.54 -13.90 6.79
N GLY A 358 -5.64 -12.74 6.12
CA GLY A 358 -5.50 -11.41 6.68
C GLY A 358 -4.07 -10.92 6.79
N SER A 359 -3.06 -11.73 6.43
CA SER A 359 -1.68 -11.26 6.35
C SER A 359 -1.53 -10.18 5.29
N ILE A 360 -0.66 -9.21 5.53
CA ILE A 360 -0.35 -8.15 4.58
C ILE A 360 1.03 -8.44 3.97
N ALA A 361 1.07 -8.66 2.67
CA ALA A 361 2.30 -8.79 1.90
C ALA A 361 2.67 -7.41 1.36
N VAL A 362 3.89 -6.96 1.66
CA VAL A 362 4.44 -5.73 1.08
C VAL A 362 5.70 -6.10 0.29
N THR A 363 5.79 -5.66 -0.96
CA THR A 363 6.98 -5.80 -1.81
C THR A 363 7.52 -4.44 -2.19
N TRP A 364 8.81 -4.33 -2.50
CA TRP A 364 9.42 -3.08 -2.96
C TRP A 364 10.73 -3.33 -3.69
N THR A 365 11.20 -2.34 -4.45
CA THR A 365 12.53 -2.37 -5.07
C THR A 365 13.59 -1.80 -4.13
N ARG A 366 14.74 -2.46 -3.99
CA ARG A 366 15.87 -2.01 -3.16
C ARG A 366 17.19 -2.13 -3.89
N PHE A 367 18.07 -1.15 -3.73
CA PHE A 367 19.48 -1.29 -4.10
C PHE A 367 20.22 -2.21 -3.12
N THR A 368 20.79 -3.30 -3.60
CA THR A 368 21.58 -4.23 -2.79
C THR A 368 23.08 -4.00 -2.89
N ASN A 369 23.51 -3.30 -3.94
CA ASN A 369 24.87 -2.80 -4.12
C ASN A 369 24.83 -1.55 -5.03
N ASP A 370 26.01 -0.99 -5.36
CA ASP A 370 26.10 0.21 -6.20
C ASP A 370 25.63 -0.01 -7.65
N ASN A 371 25.44 -1.27 -8.08
CA ASN A 371 25.19 -1.65 -9.47
C ASN A 371 23.85 -2.32 -9.71
N TYR A 372 23.19 -2.91 -8.70
CA TYR A 372 21.99 -3.74 -8.89
C TYR A 372 20.89 -3.46 -7.86
N THR A 373 19.67 -3.76 -8.30
CA THR A 373 18.44 -3.66 -7.49
C THR A 373 17.79 -5.02 -7.43
N ASP A 374 17.17 -5.34 -6.29
CA ASP A 374 16.45 -6.59 -6.06
C ASP A 374 15.02 -6.28 -5.58
N VAL A 375 14.11 -7.23 -5.76
CA VAL A 375 12.77 -7.20 -5.19
C VAL A 375 12.85 -7.72 -3.77
N PHE A 376 12.49 -6.89 -2.81
CA PHE A 376 12.34 -7.29 -1.43
C PHE A 376 10.87 -7.45 -1.09
N GLY A 377 10.61 -8.21 -0.03
CA GLY A 377 9.29 -8.25 0.56
C GLY A 377 9.33 -8.49 2.06
N ARG A 378 8.19 -8.25 2.68
CA ARG A 378 7.92 -8.56 4.08
C ARG A 378 6.48 -9.03 4.18
N LEU A 379 6.27 -10.18 4.84
CA LEU A 379 4.93 -10.63 5.18
C LEU A 379 4.64 -10.27 6.63
N LEU A 380 3.68 -9.36 6.81
CA LEU A 380 3.18 -8.96 8.10
C LEU A 380 1.98 -9.84 8.42
N LYS A 381 2.14 -10.74 9.39
CA LYS A 381 1.07 -11.65 9.80
C LYS A 381 0.44 -11.15 11.10
N PRO A 382 -0.85 -10.83 11.09
CA PRO A 382 -1.66 -10.82 12.30
C PRO A 382 -1.66 -12.24 12.89
N ALA A 383 -1.20 -12.39 14.12
CA ALA A 383 -1.30 -13.63 14.87
C ALA A 383 -2.73 -13.87 15.38
N LEU A 384 -3.47 -12.79 15.72
CA LEU A 384 -4.85 -12.86 16.16
C LEU A 384 -5.66 -11.63 15.73
N TYR A 385 -6.90 -11.87 15.28
CA TYR A 385 -7.93 -10.86 15.04
C TYR A 385 -9.11 -11.06 15.98
N GLY A 386 -9.60 -9.97 16.57
CA GLY A 386 -10.88 -9.91 17.23
C GLY A 386 -12.05 -9.80 16.26
N SER A 387 -13.24 -9.66 16.83
CA SER A 387 -14.52 -9.47 16.17
C SER A 387 -14.98 -8.01 16.31
N ASN A 388 -16.25 -7.70 16.06
CA ASN A 388 -16.79 -6.37 16.39
C ASN A 388 -17.49 -6.38 17.76
N SER A 389 -17.09 -7.29 18.64
CA SER A 389 -17.68 -7.55 19.94
C SER A 389 -16.54 -7.80 20.92
N LYS A 390 -16.87 -7.83 22.21
CA LYS A 390 -15.88 -8.11 23.24
C LYS A 390 -15.22 -9.47 23.03
N ASP A 391 -13.90 -9.45 22.90
CA ASP A 391 -13.05 -10.62 22.73
C ASP A 391 -12.05 -10.83 23.87
N THR A 392 -11.50 -12.03 23.94
CA THR A 392 -10.34 -12.34 24.77
C THR A 392 -9.35 -13.09 23.90
N LEU A 393 -8.37 -12.34 23.40
CA LEU A 393 -7.32 -12.81 22.52
C LEU A 393 -6.07 -13.10 23.36
N THR A 394 -5.60 -14.34 23.31
CA THR A 394 -4.34 -14.75 23.96
C THR A 394 -3.50 -15.43 22.91
N ASP A 395 -2.37 -14.81 22.62
CA ASP A 395 -1.43 -15.28 21.61
C ASP A 395 -0.55 -16.42 22.14
N GLN A 396 0.39 -16.87 21.32
CA GLN A 396 1.48 -17.79 21.65
C GLN A 396 2.79 -17.02 21.82
N VAL A 397 3.79 -17.66 22.42
CA VAL A 397 5.15 -17.09 22.52
C VAL A 397 5.73 -16.89 21.10
N GLY A 398 6.13 -15.66 20.77
CA GLY A 398 6.62 -15.25 19.45
C GLY A 398 6.61 -13.72 19.31
N ALA A 399 7.21 -13.19 18.25
CA ALA A 399 7.00 -11.78 17.89
C ALA A 399 5.76 -11.70 17.00
N ASN A 400 4.67 -11.18 17.53
CA ASN A 400 3.36 -11.30 16.91
C ASN A 400 2.66 -9.96 16.69
N TRP A 401 1.60 -9.97 15.89
CA TRP A 401 0.70 -8.84 15.71
C TRP A 401 -0.71 -9.22 16.18
N ILE A 402 -1.26 -8.52 17.16
CA ILE A 402 -2.63 -8.70 17.65
C ILE A 402 -3.47 -7.47 17.33
N ASP A 403 -4.70 -7.70 16.87
CA ASP A 403 -5.66 -6.65 16.54
C ASP A 403 -7.03 -6.96 17.18
N GLY A 404 -7.46 -6.12 18.13
CA GLY A 404 -8.71 -6.27 18.88
C GLY A 404 -9.96 -5.94 18.05
N ARG A 405 -9.85 -4.96 17.15
CA ARG A 405 -10.98 -4.36 16.40
C ARG A 405 -11.97 -3.65 17.33
N ASN A 406 -13.27 -3.72 17.03
CA ASN A 406 -14.25 -3.05 17.89
C ASN A 406 -14.63 -3.98 19.04
N GLY A 407 -14.69 -3.48 20.27
CA GLY A 407 -14.98 -4.35 21.39
C GLY A 407 -14.65 -3.68 22.71
N ALA A 408 -14.53 -4.48 23.76
CA ALA A 408 -13.96 -4.03 25.02
C ALA A 408 -13.10 -5.20 25.49
N ASP A 409 -11.96 -5.31 24.82
CA ASP A 409 -11.25 -6.55 24.59
C ASP A 409 -10.20 -6.80 25.65
N ILE A 410 -9.74 -8.05 25.69
CA ILE A 410 -8.60 -8.44 26.51
C ILE A 410 -7.57 -9.06 25.56
N LEU A 411 -6.48 -8.34 25.31
CA LEU A 411 -5.43 -8.70 24.36
C LEU A 411 -4.15 -9.07 25.10
N LYS A 412 -3.55 -10.23 24.80
CA LYS A 412 -2.34 -10.74 25.49
C LYS A 412 -1.30 -11.29 24.51
N GLY A 413 -0.14 -10.63 24.41
CA GLY A 413 1.02 -11.05 23.58
C GLY A 413 1.86 -12.19 24.16
N LEU A 414 1.86 -12.31 25.49
CA LEU A 414 2.68 -13.26 26.26
C LEU A 414 4.17 -12.98 26.21
N GLY A 415 4.88 -13.30 25.14
CA GLY A 415 6.30 -12.99 25.07
C GLY A 415 6.91 -13.20 23.70
N GLY A 416 8.01 -12.50 23.45
CA GLY A 416 8.47 -12.09 22.12
C GLY A 416 8.16 -10.60 21.93
N ASN A 417 8.50 -10.03 20.77
CA ASN A 417 8.32 -8.59 20.53
C ASN A 417 7.01 -8.38 19.78
N ASP A 418 5.94 -8.05 20.49
CA ASP A 418 4.60 -7.98 19.95
C ASP A 418 4.22 -6.57 19.49
N THR A 419 3.30 -6.48 18.54
CA THR A 419 2.60 -5.25 18.15
C THR A 419 1.11 -5.44 18.38
N ILE A 420 0.51 -4.70 19.30
CA ILE A 420 -0.87 -4.91 19.73
C ILE A 420 -1.68 -3.62 19.55
N PHE A 421 -2.81 -3.73 18.85
CA PHE A 421 -3.78 -2.67 18.63
C PHE A 421 -5.12 -3.03 19.28
N GLY A 422 -5.62 -2.16 20.16
CA GLY A 422 -6.96 -2.27 20.77
C GLY A 422 -8.06 -1.94 19.77
N ASP A 423 -7.88 -0.83 19.05
CA ASP A 423 -8.72 -0.33 17.96
C ASP A 423 -9.93 0.48 18.48
N ARG A 424 -11.15 -0.06 18.61
CA ARG A 424 -12.25 0.70 19.26
C ARG A 424 -12.78 0.02 20.51
N GLY A 425 -12.94 0.83 21.55
CA GLY A 425 -13.65 0.58 22.79
C GLY A 425 -12.68 0.42 23.95
N ASP A 426 -13.18 0.09 25.14
CA ASP A 426 -12.37 0.14 26.36
C ASP A 426 -11.59 -1.18 26.56
N ASP A 427 -10.34 -1.22 26.09
CA ASP A 427 -9.53 -2.41 25.98
C ASP A 427 -8.56 -2.63 27.16
N LYS A 428 -8.15 -3.88 27.34
CA LYS A 428 -7.09 -4.28 28.26
C LYS A 428 -5.98 -4.99 27.50
N ILE A 429 -4.85 -4.33 27.36
CA ILE A 429 -3.73 -4.77 26.54
C ILE A 429 -2.55 -5.15 27.41
N TYR A 430 -2.04 -6.37 27.22
CA TYR A 430 -0.89 -6.93 27.92
C TYR A 430 0.16 -7.37 26.91
N GLY A 431 1.28 -6.65 26.78
CA GLY A 431 2.41 -7.01 25.91
C GLY A 431 3.06 -8.31 26.38
N GLY A 432 3.58 -8.28 27.61
CA GLY A 432 4.06 -9.47 28.29
C GLY A 432 5.57 -9.45 28.46
N GLY A 433 6.33 -10.10 27.60
CA GLY A 433 7.78 -10.14 27.75
C GLY A 433 8.51 -10.07 26.43
N GLY A 434 9.20 -8.97 26.20
CA GLY A 434 9.92 -8.67 24.97
C GLY A 434 9.84 -7.18 24.72
N LYS A 435 10.17 -6.71 23.53
CA LYS A 435 10.06 -5.28 23.21
C LYS A 435 8.77 -5.05 22.45
N ASP A 436 7.72 -4.73 23.19
CA ASP A 436 6.37 -4.67 22.66
C ASP A 436 6.02 -3.25 22.20
N ARG A 437 5.06 -3.15 21.28
CA ARG A 437 4.49 -1.89 20.81
C ARG A 437 2.98 -1.93 20.98
N LEU A 438 2.44 -1.11 21.86
CA LEU A 438 1.05 -1.16 22.31
C LEU A 438 0.31 0.13 21.97
N ALA A 439 -0.83 0.01 21.29
CA ALA A 439 -1.74 1.10 21.01
C ALA A 439 -3.15 0.71 21.50
N GLY A 440 -3.71 1.47 22.44
CA GLY A 440 -5.12 1.31 22.86
C GLY A 440 -6.07 1.77 21.76
N GLU A 441 -5.74 2.92 21.16
CA GLU A 441 -6.54 3.62 20.16
C GLU A 441 -7.80 4.23 20.76
N LYS A 442 -8.98 4.05 20.16
CA LYS A 442 -10.18 4.80 20.56
C LYS A 442 -10.89 4.12 21.72
N GLY A 443 -10.75 4.63 22.92
CA GLY A 443 -11.42 4.12 24.10
C GLY A 443 -10.83 4.69 25.37
N ASN A 444 -11.13 4.07 26.50
CA ASN A 444 -10.42 4.31 27.74
C ASN A 444 -9.65 3.04 28.09
N ASP A 445 -8.42 2.96 27.62
CA ASP A 445 -7.69 1.71 27.58
C ASP A 445 -6.78 1.52 28.80
N LEU A 446 -6.51 0.25 29.12
CA LEU A 446 -5.50 -0.16 30.08
C LEU A 446 -4.35 -0.86 29.36
N LEU A 447 -3.16 -0.25 29.38
CA LEU A 447 -1.97 -0.75 28.73
C LEU A 447 -0.94 -1.24 29.77
N VAL A 448 -0.44 -2.45 29.58
CA VAL A 448 0.62 -3.07 30.40
C VAL A 448 1.71 -3.59 29.47
N GLY A 449 2.89 -2.97 29.50
CA GLY A 449 4.04 -3.35 28.65
C GLY A 449 4.62 -4.69 29.07
N GLY A 450 4.86 -4.83 30.38
CA GLY A 450 5.48 -6.01 30.96
C GLY A 450 7.00 -5.87 31.04
N LYS A 451 7.74 -6.87 30.54
CA LYS A 451 9.20 -6.92 30.68
C LYS A 451 9.88 -6.42 29.42
N SER A 452 10.96 -5.66 29.63
CA SER A 452 11.93 -5.16 28.65
C SER A 452 11.66 -3.70 28.28
N ARG A 453 11.80 -3.33 27.01
CA ARG A 453 11.65 -1.94 26.56
C ARG A 453 10.48 -1.89 25.60
N ASP A 454 9.40 -1.31 26.09
CA ASP A 454 8.14 -1.26 25.36
C ASP A 454 7.88 0.14 24.80
N VAL A 455 6.98 0.23 23.83
CA VAL A 455 6.58 1.46 23.17
C VAL A 455 5.08 1.61 23.27
N PHE A 456 4.61 2.63 24.00
CA PHE A 456 3.20 2.99 24.10
C PHE A 456 2.88 4.07 23.08
N VAL A 457 1.92 3.80 22.20
CA VAL A 457 1.59 4.65 21.04
C VAL A 457 0.28 5.36 21.27
N PHE A 458 0.26 6.67 21.06
CA PHE A 458 -0.95 7.48 21.21
C PHE A 458 -1.16 8.40 20.01
N ALA A 459 -2.42 8.58 19.64
CA ALA A 459 -2.91 9.46 18.62
C ALA A 459 -4.01 10.40 19.15
N LYS A 460 -4.56 11.24 18.28
CA LYS A 460 -5.56 12.25 18.63
C LYS A 460 -6.92 11.58 18.81
N LYS A 461 -7.63 11.96 19.88
CA LYS A 461 -8.95 11.43 20.25
C LYS A 461 -8.95 9.94 20.61
N ASP A 462 -7.84 9.45 21.15
CA ASP A 462 -7.74 8.08 21.66
C ASP A 462 -8.66 7.92 22.87
N GLY A 463 -8.71 8.91 23.76
CA GLY A 463 -9.65 8.93 24.88
C GLY A 463 -8.90 9.08 26.20
N HIS A 464 -9.25 8.27 27.21
CA HIS A 464 -8.64 8.35 28.55
C HIS A 464 -7.93 7.06 28.95
N ASP A 465 -6.66 6.96 28.59
CA ASP A 465 -5.88 5.75 28.75
C ASP A 465 -5.07 5.72 30.06
N VAL A 466 -4.73 4.51 30.46
CA VAL A 466 -3.91 4.23 31.64
C VAL A 466 -2.77 3.30 31.26
N VAL A 467 -1.54 3.76 31.44
CA VAL A 467 -0.35 2.89 31.39
C VAL A 467 0.02 2.46 32.80
N GLN A 468 0.08 1.15 33.04
CA GLN A 468 0.17 0.61 34.39
C GLN A 468 1.61 0.43 34.91
N ASP A 469 2.58 0.17 34.02
CA ASP A 469 3.93 -0.28 34.39
C ASP A 469 5.06 0.40 33.60
N PHE A 470 4.83 1.62 33.13
CA PHE A 470 5.84 2.39 32.40
C PHE A 470 7.12 2.57 33.21
N THR A 471 8.26 2.20 32.62
CA THR A 471 9.58 2.31 33.20
C THR A 471 10.37 3.45 32.54
N PRO A 472 10.55 4.61 33.20
CA PRO A 472 11.28 5.74 32.65
C PRO A 472 12.70 5.36 32.18
N ARG A 473 13.14 5.99 31.09
CA ARG A 473 14.40 5.77 30.35
C ARG A 473 14.55 4.42 29.69
N SER A 474 13.82 3.40 30.12
CA SER A 474 13.68 2.15 29.38
C SER A 474 12.65 2.36 28.27
N ASP A 475 11.37 2.40 28.63
CA ASP A 475 10.23 2.42 27.73
C ASP A 475 10.14 3.72 26.92
N LYS A 476 9.26 3.73 25.92
CA LYS A 476 9.05 4.87 25.03
C LYS A 476 7.56 5.21 24.95
N ILE A 477 7.31 6.49 24.80
CA ILE A 477 6.01 7.09 24.52
C ILE A 477 6.11 7.63 23.09
N ASP A 478 5.36 7.03 22.17
CA ASP A 478 5.25 7.47 20.79
C ASP A 478 4.09 8.44 20.62
N LEU A 479 4.44 9.69 20.35
CA LEU A 479 3.56 10.83 20.14
C LEU A 479 3.68 11.37 18.71
N SER A 480 4.23 10.60 17.76
CA SER A 480 4.46 11.06 16.39
C SER A 480 3.17 11.47 15.67
N ALA A 481 2.03 10.89 16.04
CA ALA A 481 0.72 11.24 15.49
C ALA A 481 0.23 12.65 15.87
N PHE A 482 0.86 13.30 16.86
CA PHE A 482 0.53 14.68 17.26
C PHE A 482 1.31 15.74 16.48
N HIS A 483 2.41 15.35 15.82
CA HIS A 483 3.27 16.24 15.02
C HIS A 483 3.83 17.43 15.82
N PHE A 484 4.35 17.17 17.03
CA PHE A 484 5.04 18.20 17.81
C PHE A 484 6.31 18.68 17.08
N LYS A 485 6.58 20.00 17.15
CA LYS A 485 7.76 20.59 16.50
C LYS A 485 9.09 20.07 17.05
N ASN A 486 9.12 19.67 18.32
CA ASN A 486 10.29 19.13 19.02
C ASN A 486 9.86 18.51 20.36
N LYS A 487 10.78 17.77 20.99
CA LYS A 487 10.49 17.02 22.23
C LYS A 487 10.15 17.93 23.40
N SER A 488 10.67 19.16 23.44
CA SER A 488 10.33 20.13 24.48
C SER A 488 8.87 20.58 24.39
N ALA A 489 8.32 20.72 23.17
CA ALA A 489 6.91 21.03 22.97
C ALA A 489 6.02 19.87 23.45
N ALA A 490 6.41 18.63 23.16
CA ALA A 490 5.68 17.45 23.64
C ALA A 490 5.74 17.31 25.18
N LEU A 491 6.91 17.53 25.80
CA LEU A 491 7.07 17.49 27.26
C LEU A 491 6.22 18.53 28.00
N ALA A 492 5.93 19.67 27.37
CA ALA A 492 5.10 20.73 27.97
C ALA A 492 3.63 20.31 28.17
N GLU A 493 3.17 19.25 27.50
CA GLU A 493 1.82 18.71 27.63
C GLU A 493 1.69 17.72 28.81
N PHE A 494 2.80 17.39 29.50
CA PHE A 494 2.78 16.55 30.69
C PHE A 494 2.56 17.37 31.96
N ASN A 495 1.71 16.87 32.84
CA ASN A 495 1.39 17.46 34.14
C ASN A 495 1.24 16.39 35.24
N ASP A 496 1.22 16.83 36.49
CA ASP A 496 0.99 15.98 37.65
C ASP A 496 -0.52 15.89 37.92
N ALA A 497 -1.11 14.72 37.70
CA ALA A 497 -2.54 14.50 37.86
C ALA A 497 -2.98 14.28 39.31
N GLY A 498 -2.05 13.96 40.21
CA GLY A 498 -2.34 13.56 41.58
C GLY A 498 -1.95 14.58 42.65
N GLY A 499 -1.28 15.67 42.27
CA GLY A 499 -0.59 16.55 43.20
C GLY A 499 0.75 15.95 43.65
N GLN A 500 1.61 16.79 44.24
CA GLN A 500 3.09 16.65 44.39
C GLN A 500 3.67 15.31 44.92
N HIS A 501 2.87 14.30 45.25
CA HIS A 501 3.30 13.04 45.88
C HIS A 501 2.62 11.77 45.35
N ASN A 502 1.85 11.83 44.26
CA ASN A 502 1.03 10.69 43.84
C ASN A 502 1.63 9.85 42.70
N HIS A 503 2.85 10.16 42.21
CA HIS A 503 3.53 9.40 41.14
C HIS A 503 2.58 9.11 39.95
N LEU A 504 1.87 10.15 39.48
CA LEU A 504 0.86 10.08 38.42
C LEU A 504 1.14 11.15 37.36
N ALA A 505 2.17 10.94 36.54
CA ALA A 505 2.37 11.75 35.36
C ALA A 505 1.20 11.58 34.38
N LYS A 506 0.75 12.68 33.79
CA LYS A 506 -0.38 12.70 32.85
C LYS A 506 -0.04 13.52 31.62
N PHE A 507 -0.29 12.95 30.45
CA PHE A 507 -0.30 13.65 29.17
C PHE A 507 -1.73 14.08 28.83
N SER A 508 -1.91 15.26 28.24
CA SER A 508 -3.22 15.72 27.78
C SER A 508 -3.11 16.60 26.56
N HIS A 509 -3.54 16.10 25.39
CA HIS A 509 -3.48 16.86 24.14
C HIS A 509 -4.54 16.38 23.15
N ALA A 510 -5.16 17.29 22.39
CA ALA A 510 -6.07 16.97 21.29
C ALA A 510 -7.15 15.89 21.60
N GLN A 511 -7.82 16.03 22.76
CA GLN A 511 -8.85 15.10 23.26
C GLN A 511 -8.35 13.71 23.67
N THR A 512 -7.03 13.53 23.77
CA THR A 512 -6.38 12.34 24.35
C THR A 512 -5.82 12.68 25.73
N VAL A 513 -6.02 11.79 26.69
CA VAL A 513 -5.52 11.88 28.05
C VAL A 513 -4.87 10.54 28.41
N VAL A 514 -3.60 10.55 28.82
CA VAL A 514 -2.91 9.33 29.24
C VAL A 514 -2.41 9.50 30.66
N THR A 515 -2.68 8.53 31.52
CA THR A 515 -2.20 8.50 32.91
C THR A 515 -1.16 7.40 33.08
N PHE A 516 0.05 7.77 33.51
CA PHE A 516 1.14 6.84 33.79
C PHE A 516 1.17 6.54 35.30
N LYS A 517 0.75 5.34 35.70
CA LYS A 517 0.68 4.96 37.11
C LYS A 517 2.05 4.65 37.68
N GLY A 518 2.35 5.22 38.85
CA GLY A 518 3.60 4.98 39.56
C GLY A 518 4.81 5.72 38.96
N VAL A 519 4.57 6.71 38.10
CA VAL A 519 5.61 7.48 37.40
C VAL A 519 5.54 8.94 37.84
N ASP A 520 6.66 9.47 38.32
CA ASP A 520 6.77 10.90 38.58
C ASP A 520 6.89 11.71 37.30
N LEU A 521 6.25 12.88 37.28
CA LEU A 521 6.33 13.82 36.15
C LEU A 521 7.79 14.15 35.77
N HIS A 522 8.67 14.29 36.78
CA HIS A 522 10.07 14.66 36.57
C HIS A 522 10.92 13.52 35.98
N ASP A 523 10.44 12.27 36.03
CA ASP A 523 11.14 11.13 35.45
C ASP A 523 10.86 10.97 33.95
N ILE A 524 9.80 11.59 33.44
CA ILE A 524 9.52 11.65 32.00
C ILE A 524 10.40 12.73 31.37
N THR A 525 11.29 12.30 30.47
CA THR A 525 12.27 13.14 29.80
C THR A 525 12.19 13.00 28.29
N SER A 526 12.98 13.79 27.57
CA SER A 526 13.11 13.67 26.11
C SER A 526 13.68 12.31 25.64
N HIS A 527 14.31 11.54 26.52
CA HIS A 527 14.77 10.18 26.20
C HIS A 527 13.61 9.19 26.10
N ASP A 528 12.46 9.53 26.66
CA ASP A 528 11.27 8.70 26.72
C ASP A 528 10.36 8.92 25.51
N LEU A 529 10.56 10.02 24.77
CA LEU A 529 9.66 10.41 23.67
C LEU A 529 10.17 9.98 22.29
N ILE A 530 9.24 9.50 21.47
CA ILE A 530 9.32 9.41 20.01
C ILE A 530 8.30 10.43 19.47
N ILE A 531 8.73 11.36 18.60
CA ILE A 531 7.89 12.39 17.97
C ILE A 531 8.22 12.53 16.51
#